data_AF-A0A7Y6PPA9-F1
#
_entry.id   AF-A0A7Y6PPA9-F1
#
_cell.length_a   1.000
_cell.length_b   1.000
_cell.length_c   1.000
_cell.angle_alpha   90.00
_cell.angle_beta   90.00
_cell.angle_gamma   90.00
#
_symmetry.space_group_name_H-M   'P 1'
#
loop_
_entity.id
_entity.type
_entity.pdbx_description
1 polymer ?
#
loop_
_entity_poly.entity_id
_entity_poly.type
_entity_poly.pdbx_seq_one_letter_code
_entity_poly.pdbx_strand_id
1 'polypeptide(L)'
;MHVGDVPTVLPTLDIGFQGYFTSRIATDPDPTNEDRGMSGYTMALPSEDRLDQVIRLQADADYWTRNMRKPLDEMPYKIGVQVASVQVGGRDFTPAASLLGSLVYLDGRDEPLRGAVFESRNNTTGSDDTMAFVIDPFKLRIEGPAATIKATDYLDPNDPARPLWAISDPTKYGRRLTSCVATDDQEVAEAIGVFDAYGYFRDRRRFLEQSIAAGGDPATIETYRSRLFQLETWGDRIISKINTRCDWVFDINGPQEVAQRQPLGGQLVTNQPWHVSFWFGGWDGDLLIGYMRGRLRIPFVPSA
;
A
#
# COMPACT_ATOMS: atom_id res chain seq x y z
N MET A 1 -41.59 28.92 -14.30
CA MET A 1 -40.16 28.80 -13.96
C MET A 1 -40.03 27.49 -13.20
N HIS A 2 -39.68 26.41 -13.90
CA HIS A 2 -39.58 25.10 -13.26
C HIS A 2 -38.31 25.09 -12.41
N VAL A 3 -38.49 24.90 -11.11
CA VAL A 3 -37.43 24.43 -10.21
C VAL A 3 -37.10 23.03 -10.73
N GLY A 4 -36.05 22.93 -11.54
CA GLY A 4 -35.57 21.66 -12.07
C GLY A 4 -35.11 20.80 -10.90
N ASP A 5 -35.58 19.56 -10.87
CA ASP A 5 -35.12 18.53 -9.94
C ASP A 5 -33.59 18.47 -9.96
N VAL A 6 -32.96 18.93 -8.88
CA VAL A 6 -31.55 18.66 -8.64
C VAL A 6 -31.43 17.16 -8.47
N PRO A 7 -30.61 16.45 -9.27
CA PRO A 7 -30.43 15.01 -9.10
C PRO A 7 -30.02 14.72 -7.65
N THR A 8 -30.78 13.87 -6.96
CA THR A 8 -30.57 13.51 -5.55
C THR A 8 -29.23 12.79 -5.32
N VAL A 9 -28.52 12.40 -6.39
CA VAL A 9 -27.20 11.77 -6.35
C VAL A 9 -26.29 12.44 -7.38
N LEU A 10 -25.22 13.07 -6.92
CA LEU A 10 -24.18 13.60 -7.80
C LEU A 10 -23.42 12.44 -8.49
N PRO A 11 -23.00 12.59 -9.76
CA PRO A 11 -22.06 11.64 -10.34
C PRO A 11 -20.74 11.65 -9.55
N THR A 12 -19.94 10.59 -9.67
CA THR A 12 -18.62 10.52 -9.06
C THR A 12 -17.52 10.64 -10.11
N LEU A 13 -16.42 11.29 -9.73
CA LEU A 13 -15.13 11.10 -10.38
C LEU A 13 -14.43 9.92 -9.70
N ASP A 14 -14.28 8.84 -10.43
CA ASP A 14 -13.61 7.61 -10.01
C ASP A 14 -12.13 7.70 -10.46
N ILE A 15 -11.21 7.86 -9.50
CA ILE A 15 -9.77 7.89 -9.75
C ILE A 15 -9.21 6.52 -9.36
N GLY A 16 -8.88 5.71 -10.37
CA GLY A 16 -8.23 4.41 -10.18
C GLY A 16 -6.71 4.56 -10.09
N PHE A 17 -6.08 3.85 -9.15
CA PHE A 17 -4.64 3.86 -8.97
C PHE A 17 -4.09 2.45 -8.76
N GLN A 18 -2.84 2.25 -9.17
CA GLN A 18 -2.15 0.98 -8.96
C GLN A 18 -0.62 1.13 -9.04
N GLY A 19 0.09 0.15 -8.51
CA GLY A 19 1.54 0.03 -8.67
C GLY A 19 2.19 -0.73 -7.53
N TYR A 20 3.51 -0.93 -7.65
CA TYR A 20 4.29 -1.58 -6.60
C TYR A 20 4.57 -0.61 -5.45
N PHE A 21 4.58 -1.13 -4.24
CA PHE A 21 4.99 -0.42 -3.02
C PHE A 21 6.03 -1.26 -2.30
N THR A 22 6.72 -0.64 -1.34
CA THR A 22 7.58 -1.38 -0.40
C THR A 22 6.99 -1.36 0.99
N SER A 23 7.09 -2.48 1.68
CA SER A 23 6.73 -2.61 3.08
C SER A 23 7.43 -3.83 3.64
N ARG A 24 7.94 -3.70 4.86
CA ARG A 24 8.50 -4.81 5.61
C ARG A 24 7.52 -5.14 6.70
N ILE A 25 6.67 -6.13 6.46
CA ILE A 25 5.75 -6.60 7.47
C ILE A 25 6.58 -7.29 8.56
N ALA A 26 6.74 -6.61 9.69
CA ALA A 26 7.24 -7.26 10.89
C ALA A 26 6.24 -8.34 11.29
N THR A 27 6.75 -9.51 11.64
CA THR A 27 5.93 -10.57 12.21
C THR A 27 6.19 -10.70 13.70
N ASP A 28 5.11 -10.85 14.47
CA ASP A 28 5.13 -11.41 15.82
C ASP A 28 5.96 -12.73 15.80
N PRO A 29 6.87 -12.97 16.78
CA PRO A 29 6.89 -12.44 18.14
C PRO A 29 7.78 -11.22 18.43
N ASP A 30 8.29 -10.50 17.43
CA ASP A 30 9.21 -9.41 17.74
C ASP A 30 8.53 -8.29 18.55
N PRO A 31 9.13 -7.88 19.69
CA PRO A 31 8.64 -6.74 20.45
C PRO A 31 8.53 -5.50 19.57
N THR A 32 7.57 -4.60 19.86
CA THR A 32 7.38 -3.35 19.10
C THR A 32 8.62 -2.44 19.08
N ASN A 33 9.59 -2.67 19.98
CA ASN A 33 10.87 -1.96 20.05
C ASN A 33 12.06 -2.72 19.43
N GLU A 34 11.85 -3.90 18.81
CA GLU A 34 12.86 -4.61 18.03
C GLU A 34 12.93 -4.01 16.62
N ASP A 35 14.06 -3.37 16.31
CA ASP A 35 14.20 -2.49 15.15
C ASP A 35 14.72 -3.19 13.90
N ARG A 36 15.13 -4.46 14.01
CA ARG A 36 15.66 -5.24 12.88
C ARG A 36 14.75 -6.38 12.43
N GLY A 37 13.79 -6.80 13.24
CA GLY A 37 13.01 -7.99 12.94
C GLY A 37 13.84 -9.26 13.17
N MET A 38 14.16 -9.55 14.43
CA MET A 38 14.99 -10.70 14.80
C MET A 38 14.25 -12.04 14.67
N SER A 39 12.92 -12.03 14.50
CA SER A 39 12.10 -13.22 14.33
C SER A 39 11.07 -13.10 13.20
N GLY A 40 10.74 -14.28 12.64
CA GLY A 40 9.77 -14.43 11.57
C GLY A 40 10.32 -14.24 10.15
N TYR A 41 9.44 -14.02 9.17
CA TYR A 41 9.76 -14.28 7.77
C TYR A 41 10.37 -13.08 7.01
N THR A 42 10.34 -11.87 7.58
CA THR A 42 11.10 -10.71 7.08
C THR A 42 12.06 -10.20 8.15
N MET A 43 13.22 -9.68 7.73
CA MET A 43 14.25 -9.11 8.60
C MET A 43 14.98 -8.02 7.82
N ALA A 44 15.52 -7.02 8.53
CA ALA A 44 16.40 -6.03 7.95
C ALA A 44 17.82 -6.58 7.81
N LEU A 45 18.41 -6.45 6.63
CA LEU A 45 19.80 -6.85 6.38
C LEU A 45 20.77 -5.77 6.89
N PRO A 46 22.06 -6.09 7.11
CA PRO A 46 23.03 -5.17 7.71
C PRO A 46 23.15 -3.80 7.04
N SER A 47 23.02 -3.76 5.70
CA SER A 47 23.09 -2.52 4.90
C SER A 47 21.77 -1.79 4.76
N GLU A 48 20.66 -2.41 5.15
CA GLU A 48 19.32 -1.83 5.04
C GLU A 48 19.02 -0.93 6.23
N ASP A 49 18.11 0.01 6.01
CA ASP A 49 17.45 0.73 7.10
C ASP A 49 16.82 -0.26 8.09
N ARG A 50 16.55 0.21 9.30
CA ARG A 50 15.79 -0.55 10.29
C ARG A 50 14.47 -1.03 9.69
N LEU A 51 14.01 -2.19 10.16
CA LEU A 51 12.72 -2.72 9.78
C LEU A 51 11.66 -1.69 10.18
N ASP A 52 11.04 -1.07 9.18
CA ASP A 52 9.92 -0.18 9.38
C ASP A 52 8.67 -0.86 8.81
N GLN A 53 7.62 -1.02 9.62
CA GLN A 53 6.32 -1.58 9.20
C GLN A 53 5.56 -0.61 8.27
N VAL A 54 6.31 0.22 7.57
CA VAL A 54 5.85 1.40 6.86
C VAL A 54 5.51 1.02 5.43
N ILE A 55 4.33 1.44 5.02
CA ILE A 55 3.83 1.34 3.66
C ILE A 55 4.41 2.52 2.88
N ARG A 56 5.34 2.23 1.96
CA ARG A 56 5.96 3.24 1.10
C ARG A 56 5.48 3.07 -0.32
N LEU A 57 4.51 3.92 -0.70
CA LEU A 57 4.03 4.00 -2.07
C LEU A 57 5.01 4.76 -2.98
N GLN A 58 5.80 5.68 -2.40
CA GLN A 58 6.85 6.45 -3.05
C GLN A 58 8.04 6.55 -2.08
N ALA A 59 9.25 6.64 -2.62
CA ALA A 59 10.45 6.98 -1.86
C ALA A 59 11.47 7.68 -2.77
N ASP A 60 12.46 8.33 -2.14
CA ASP A 60 13.56 8.97 -2.83
C ASP A 60 14.62 7.97 -3.31
N ALA A 61 15.55 8.46 -4.13
CA ALA A 61 16.63 7.64 -4.68
C ALA A 61 17.52 7.04 -3.58
N ASP A 62 17.77 7.78 -2.51
CA ASP A 62 18.63 7.35 -1.40
C ASP A 62 18.02 6.18 -0.62
N TYR A 63 16.70 6.18 -0.42
CA TYR A 63 15.99 5.05 0.15
C TYR A 63 16.08 3.83 -0.76
N TRP A 64 15.86 4.00 -2.08
CA TRP A 64 15.93 2.90 -3.03
C TRP A 64 17.32 2.28 -3.09
N THR A 65 18.37 3.08 -3.14
CA THR A 65 19.75 2.58 -3.17
C THR A 65 20.09 1.74 -1.93
N ARG A 66 19.55 2.07 -0.76
CA ARG A 66 19.88 1.38 0.50
C ARG A 66 19.01 0.16 0.78
N ASN A 67 17.76 0.14 0.31
CA ASN A 67 16.76 -0.84 0.73
C ASN A 67 16.24 -1.74 -0.40
N MET A 68 16.58 -1.45 -1.65
CA MET A 68 16.18 -2.28 -2.77
C MET A 68 17.06 -3.54 -2.84
N ARG A 69 16.40 -4.70 -2.82
CA ARG A 69 17.08 -5.98 -2.88
C ARG A 69 17.22 -6.46 -4.31
N LYS A 70 18.43 -6.87 -4.69
CA LYS A 70 18.67 -7.48 -6.01
C LYS A 70 17.80 -8.71 -6.25
N PRO A 71 17.34 -8.94 -7.50
CA PRO A 71 17.62 -8.17 -8.71
C PRO A 71 16.50 -7.17 -9.03
N LEU A 72 15.76 -6.67 -8.02
CA LEU A 72 14.62 -5.78 -8.27
C LEU A 72 15.02 -4.53 -9.08
N ASP A 73 16.24 -4.05 -8.88
CA ASP A 73 16.89 -2.96 -9.61
C ASP A 73 17.11 -3.25 -11.11
N GLU A 74 17.18 -4.53 -11.47
CA GLU A 74 17.40 -5.02 -12.83
C GLU A 74 16.08 -5.45 -13.51
N MET A 75 14.98 -5.49 -12.74
CA MET A 75 13.67 -5.85 -13.27
C MET A 75 13.00 -4.65 -13.98
N PRO A 76 12.11 -4.90 -14.98
CA PRO A 76 11.42 -3.83 -15.71
C PRO A 76 10.32 -3.13 -14.91
N TYR A 77 10.17 -3.46 -13.62
CA TYR A 77 9.11 -2.93 -12.77
C TYR A 77 9.53 -1.61 -12.13
N LYS A 78 8.58 -0.67 -12.04
CA LYS A 78 8.77 0.58 -11.32
C LYS A 78 8.04 0.49 -9.98
N ILE A 79 8.78 0.75 -8.91
CA ILE A 79 8.19 1.00 -7.59
C ILE A 79 7.56 2.39 -7.61
N GLY A 80 6.32 2.48 -7.11
CA GLY A 80 5.50 3.67 -7.25
C GLY A 80 4.05 3.32 -7.53
N VAL A 81 3.11 3.83 -6.71
CA VAL A 81 1.68 3.78 -7.02
C VAL A 81 1.27 5.03 -7.78
N GLN A 82 0.57 4.87 -8.91
CA GLN A 82 0.18 5.99 -9.76
C GLN A 82 -1.29 5.90 -10.14
N VAL A 83 -1.88 7.03 -10.49
CA VAL A 83 -3.21 7.09 -11.11
C VAL A 83 -3.14 6.41 -12.48
N ALA A 84 -3.93 5.36 -12.65
CA ALA A 84 -3.99 4.54 -13.86
C ALA A 84 -5.29 4.72 -14.65
N SER A 85 -6.35 5.23 -14.02
CA SER A 85 -7.61 5.54 -14.70
C SER A 85 -8.35 6.69 -14.04
N VAL A 86 -9.16 7.39 -14.84
CA VAL A 86 -10.03 8.48 -14.39
C VAL A 86 -11.35 8.37 -15.14
N GLN A 87 -12.45 8.17 -14.40
CA GLN A 87 -13.74 7.83 -14.97
C GLN A 87 -14.88 8.64 -14.33
N VAL A 88 -15.95 8.88 -15.10
CA VAL A 88 -17.22 9.41 -14.60
C VAL A 88 -18.33 8.50 -15.11
N GLY A 89 -19.17 7.98 -14.19
CA GLY A 89 -20.23 7.04 -14.55
C GLY A 89 -19.72 5.77 -15.25
N GLY A 90 -18.52 5.29 -14.85
CA GLY A 90 -17.90 4.08 -15.40
C GLY A 90 -17.29 4.23 -16.79
N ARG A 91 -17.19 5.44 -17.34
CA ARG A 91 -16.55 5.73 -18.63
C ARG A 91 -15.34 6.63 -18.43
N ASP A 92 -14.32 6.43 -19.25
CA ASP A 92 -13.12 7.28 -19.24
C ASP A 92 -13.49 8.75 -19.43
N PHE A 93 -12.92 9.60 -18.58
CA PHE A 93 -13.26 11.01 -18.52
C PHE A 93 -12.06 11.86 -18.95
N THR A 94 -11.96 12.06 -20.27
CA THR A 94 -10.88 12.82 -20.93
C THR A 94 -10.60 14.20 -20.33
N PRO A 95 -11.60 14.99 -19.87
CA PRO A 95 -11.33 16.29 -19.25
C PRO A 95 -10.44 16.25 -18.00
N ALA A 96 -10.35 15.10 -17.31
CA ALA A 96 -9.49 14.90 -16.16
C ALA A 96 -8.30 13.96 -16.46
N ALA A 97 -7.99 13.71 -17.74
CA ALA A 97 -6.87 12.85 -18.16
C ALA A 97 -5.50 13.37 -17.68
N SER A 98 -5.40 14.65 -17.32
CA SER A 98 -4.19 15.25 -16.73
C SER A 98 -3.87 14.74 -15.32
N LEU A 99 -4.77 13.97 -14.69
CA LEU A 99 -4.50 13.23 -13.47
C LEU A 99 -3.78 11.89 -13.73
N LEU A 100 -3.82 11.34 -14.95
CA LEU A 100 -3.15 10.07 -15.25
C LEU A 100 -1.63 10.19 -15.01
N GLY A 101 -1.06 9.17 -14.37
CA GLY A 101 0.35 9.16 -13.96
C GLY A 101 0.66 10.01 -12.72
N SER A 102 -0.32 10.70 -12.12
CA SER A 102 -0.13 11.38 -10.83
C SER A 102 0.30 10.38 -9.77
N LEU A 103 1.22 10.79 -8.90
CA LEU A 103 1.79 9.95 -7.86
C LEU A 103 0.81 9.84 -6.69
N VAL A 104 0.67 8.64 -6.15
CA VAL A 104 -0.16 8.34 -4.99
C VAL A 104 0.73 8.09 -3.78
N TYR A 105 0.37 8.72 -2.66
CA TYR A 105 1.06 8.67 -1.38
C TYR A 105 0.08 8.26 -0.28
N LEU A 106 0.61 7.52 0.70
CA LEU A 106 0.00 7.35 2.01
C LEU A 106 0.90 8.06 3.02
N ASP A 107 0.53 9.29 3.36
CA ASP A 107 1.31 10.14 4.25
C ASP A 107 1.22 9.65 5.70
N GLY A 108 2.34 9.75 6.41
CA GLY A 108 2.55 9.06 7.68
C GLY A 108 2.59 9.91 8.94
N ARG A 109 3.11 9.28 9.98
CA ARG A 109 3.71 9.96 11.13
C ARG A 109 5.13 10.42 10.75
N ASP A 110 5.60 11.45 11.43
CA ASP A 110 7.03 11.74 11.48
C ASP A 110 7.73 10.72 12.41
N GLU A 111 9.06 10.71 12.39
CA GLU A 111 10.00 9.86 13.16
C GLU A 111 9.43 9.10 14.38
N PRO A 112 9.82 7.83 14.63
CA PRO A 112 10.89 7.08 13.95
C PRO A 112 10.44 6.31 12.70
N LEU A 113 9.13 6.21 12.46
CA LEU A 113 8.54 5.48 11.34
C LEU A 113 7.88 6.47 10.39
N ARG A 114 8.62 6.92 9.37
CA ARG A 114 8.15 7.90 8.39
C ARG A 114 7.18 7.29 7.38
N GLY A 115 5.90 7.17 7.73
CA GLY A 115 4.85 6.71 6.81
C GLY A 115 3.62 6.13 7.51
N ALA A 116 2.66 5.65 6.73
CA ALA A 116 1.53 4.86 7.23
C ALA A 116 2.00 3.45 7.55
N VAL A 117 1.48 2.80 8.60
CA VAL A 117 1.87 1.44 8.98
C VAL A 117 0.69 0.47 8.96
N PHE A 118 0.96 -0.82 8.76
CA PHE A 118 0.02 -1.89 9.10
C PHE A 118 0.03 -2.11 10.61
N GLU A 119 -0.91 -1.50 11.32
CA GLU A 119 -1.00 -1.58 12.77
C GLU A 119 -1.95 -2.73 13.17
N SER A 120 -1.39 -3.80 13.74
CA SER A 120 -2.12 -4.88 14.40
C SER A 120 -1.99 -4.87 15.93
N ARG A 121 -1.01 -4.13 16.48
CA ARG A 121 -0.66 -4.15 17.91
C ARG A 121 -0.44 -5.57 18.46
N ASN A 122 0.36 -6.40 17.78
CA ASN A 122 0.62 -7.79 18.20
C ASN A 122 -0.71 -8.52 18.51
N ASN A 123 -1.63 -8.51 17.56
CA ASN A 123 -2.96 -9.14 17.68
C ASN A 123 -3.93 -8.50 18.69
N THR A 124 -3.65 -7.32 19.26
CA THR A 124 -4.55 -6.67 20.23
C THR A 124 -5.74 -6.00 19.55
N THR A 125 -5.51 -5.33 18.42
CA THR A 125 -6.54 -4.56 17.70
C THR A 125 -6.87 -5.16 16.33
N GLY A 126 -6.22 -6.28 16.01
CA GLY A 126 -6.28 -6.99 14.74
C GLY A 126 -5.79 -8.44 14.93
N SER A 127 -5.41 -9.09 13.85
CA SER A 127 -4.78 -10.42 13.92
C SER A 127 -3.81 -10.60 12.76
N ASP A 128 -2.54 -10.79 13.05
CA ASP A 128 -1.46 -11.06 12.10
C ASP A 128 -1.70 -12.39 11.38
N ASP A 129 -2.27 -13.37 12.09
CA ASP A 129 -2.62 -14.67 11.55
C ASP A 129 -3.69 -14.57 10.46
N THR A 130 -4.73 -13.75 10.70
CA THR A 130 -5.77 -13.47 9.71
C THR A 130 -5.46 -12.25 8.85
N MET A 131 -4.26 -11.66 9.01
CA MET A 131 -3.82 -10.42 8.38
C MET A 131 -4.80 -9.25 8.53
N ALA A 132 -5.55 -9.19 9.63
CA ALA A 132 -6.48 -8.11 9.95
C ALA A 132 -5.71 -6.90 10.51
N PHE A 133 -5.26 -6.01 9.63
CA PHE A 133 -4.55 -4.77 9.95
C PHE A 133 -5.40 -3.52 9.78
N VAL A 134 -5.16 -2.53 10.62
CA VAL A 134 -5.57 -1.14 10.37
C VAL A 134 -4.40 -0.39 9.75
N ILE A 135 -4.62 0.35 8.68
CA ILE A 135 -3.61 1.30 8.18
C ILE A 135 -3.71 2.57 9.00
N ASP A 136 -2.65 2.95 9.73
CA ASP A 136 -2.65 4.15 10.56
C ASP A 136 -1.32 4.93 10.49
N PRO A 137 -1.35 6.26 10.26
CA PRO A 137 -2.50 7.05 9.83
C PRO A 137 -2.95 6.70 8.41
N PHE A 138 -4.20 7.02 8.07
CA PHE A 138 -4.67 6.98 6.68
C PHE A 138 -4.79 8.42 6.15
N LYS A 139 -3.74 8.87 5.45
CA LYS A 139 -3.69 10.18 4.78
C LYS A 139 -3.35 9.95 3.31
N LEU A 140 -4.38 9.80 2.48
CA LEU A 140 -4.20 9.61 1.05
C LEU A 140 -3.90 10.96 0.38
N ARG A 141 -2.85 10.99 -0.45
CA ARG A 141 -2.55 12.15 -1.29
C ARG A 141 -2.26 11.70 -2.71
N ILE A 142 -2.95 12.32 -3.67
CA ILE A 142 -2.68 12.18 -5.10
C ILE A 142 -2.07 13.51 -5.56
N GLU A 143 -0.88 13.45 -6.14
CA GLU A 143 -0.15 14.63 -6.57
C GLU A 143 0.29 14.51 -8.02
N GLY A 144 -0.16 15.47 -8.81
CA GLY A 144 0.23 15.61 -10.21
C GLY A 144 0.24 17.06 -10.67
N PRO A 145 0.55 17.29 -11.95
CA PRO A 145 0.60 18.63 -12.53
C PRO A 145 -0.75 19.34 -12.44
N ALA A 146 -1.86 18.59 -12.59
CA ALA A 146 -3.20 19.13 -12.64
C ALA A 146 -3.77 19.53 -11.27
N ALA A 147 -3.50 18.76 -10.23
CA ALA A 147 -4.02 19.01 -8.88
C ALA A 147 -3.22 18.29 -7.81
N THR A 148 -3.39 18.73 -6.57
CA THR A 148 -3.12 17.92 -5.37
C THR A 148 -4.46 17.61 -4.70
N ILE A 149 -4.78 16.33 -4.55
CA ILE A 149 -6.00 15.84 -3.90
C ILE A 149 -5.57 15.17 -2.60
N LYS A 150 -6.15 15.57 -1.46
CA LYS A 150 -5.82 15.00 -0.15
C LYS A 150 -7.09 14.54 0.55
N ALA A 151 -6.99 13.42 1.23
CA ALA A 151 -8.03 12.87 2.08
C ALA A 151 -7.41 12.29 3.34
N THR A 152 -7.90 12.73 4.49
CA THR A 152 -7.51 12.16 5.79
C THR A 152 -8.70 11.43 6.38
N ASP A 153 -8.47 10.23 6.87
CA ASP A 153 -9.47 9.45 7.58
C ASP A 153 -9.06 9.24 9.05
N TYR A 154 -9.96 9.54 9.96
CA TYR A 154 -9.75 9.45 11.41
C TYR A 154 -10.39 8.19 11.98
N LEU A 155 -9.62 7.46 12.79
CA LEU A 155 -10.15 6.33 13.56
C LEU A 155 -11.32 6.75 14.45
N ASP A 156 -11.19 7.89 15.13
CA ASP A 156 -12.25 8.55 15.88
C ASP A 156 -12.31 10.04 15.50
N PRO A 157 -13.32 10.49 14.73
CA PRO A 157 -13.47 11.90 14.36
C PRO A 157 -13.61 12.85 15.55
N ASN A 158 -14.07 12.36 16.70
CA ASN A 158 -14.21 13.18 17.91
C ASN A 158 -12.89 13.34 18.66
N ASP A 159 -11.91 12.48 18.39
CA ASP A 159 -10.56 12.56 18.94
C ASP A 159 -9.53 12.08 17.90
N PRO A 160 -9.27 12.87 16.84
CA PRO A 160 -8.43 12.45 15.70
C PRO A 160 -6.99 12.07 16.04
N ALA A 161 -6.48 12.55 17.18
CA ALA A 161 -5.13 12.27 17.65
C ALA A 161 -5.07 10.98 18.50
N ARG A 162 -6.22 10.39 18.85
CA ARG A 162 -6.27 9.18 19.66
C ARG A 162 -5.61 8.01 18.93
N PRO A 163 -4.55 7.41 19.49
CA PRO A 163 -3.90 6.29 18.85
C PRO A 163 -4.77 5.03 18.98
N LEU A 164 -4.62 4.09 18.04
CA LEU A 164 -5.47 2.90 17.92
C LEU A 164 -5.63 2.11 19.24
N TRP A 165 -4.54 1.89 19.98
CA TRP A 165 -4.54 1.17 21.26
C TRP A 165 -5.34 1.83 22.40
N ALA A 166 -5.62 3.13 22.29
CA ALA A 166 -6.44 3.86 23.26
C ALA A 166 -7.93 3.83 22.89
N ILE A 167 -8.30 3.16 21.78
CA ILE A 167 -9.68 3.04 21.31
C ILE A 167 -10.24 1.71 21.83
N SER A 168 -11.00 1.76 22.92
CA SER A 168 -11.64 0.58 23.53
C SER A 168 -12.86 0.06 22.77
N ASP A 169 -13.44 0.88 21.89
CA ASP A 169 -14.63 0.55 21.10
C ASP A 169 -14.23 0.10 19.68
N PRO A 170 -14.28 -1.21 19.37
CA PRO A 170 -13.88 -1.74 18.07
C PRO A 170 -14.77 -1.25 16.92
N THR A 171 -15.97 -0.73 17.18
CA THR A 171 -16.83 -0.20 16.12
C THR A 171 -16.25 1.06 15.47
N LYS A 172 -15.37 1.78 16.16
CA LYS A 172 -14.72 2.99 15.66
C LYS A 172 -13.67 2.71 14.60
N TYR A 173 -12.83 1.70 14.84
CA TYR A 173 -11.75 1.32 13.92
C TYR A 173 -12.09 0.11 13.03
N GLY A 174 -13.13 -0.66 13.35
CA GLY A 174 -13.52 -1.87 12.63
C GLY A 174 -13.78 -1.67 11.14
N ARG A 175 -14.28 -0.48 10.75
CA ARG A 175 -14.45 -0.09 9.34
C ARG A 175 -13.14 -0.03 8.54
N ARG A 176 -12.00 0.06 9.22
CA ARG A 176 -10.65 0.09 8.62
C ARG A 176 -9.92 -1.25 8.74
N LEU A 177 -10.52 -2.26 9.37
CA LEU A 177 -9.95 -3.60 9.38
C LEU A 177 -10.05 -4.17 7.98
N THR A 178 -8.95 -4.77 7.53
CA THR A 178 -8.94 -5.45 6.25
C THR A 178 -9.69 -6.78 6.28
N SER A 179 -10.16 -7.18 5.11
CA SER A 179 -10.61 -8.55 4.83
C SER A 179 -9.63 -9.19 3.85
N CYS A 180 -8.97 -10.27 4.26
CA CYS A 180 -8.11 -11.04 3.35
C CYS A 180 -8.87 -12.24 2.81
N VAL A 181 -9.02 -12.30 1.49
CA VAL A 181 -10.10 -13.07 0.83
C VAL A 181 -9.62 -14.46 0.36
N ALA A 182 -8.36 -14.57 -0.07
CA ALA A 182 -7.76 -15.83 -0.53
C ALA A 182 -6.23 -15.71 -0.57
N THR A 183 -5.53 -16.84 -0.44
CA THR A 183 -4.07 -16.96 -0.62
C THR A 183 -3.66 -17.18 -2.08
N ASP A 184 -4.62 -17.46 -2.97
CA ASP A 184 -4.44 -17.74 -4.40
C ASP A 184 -5.35 -16.83 -5.25
N ASP A 185 -5.31 -15.53 -5.01
CA ASP A 185 -6.15 -14.56 -5.73
C ASP A 185 -5.65 -14.35 -7.17
N GLN A 186 -6.55 -14.57 -8.14
CA GLN A 186 -6.21 -14.45 -9.56
C GLN A 186 -5.95 -13.00 -9.98
N GLU A 187 -6.65 -12.01 -9.40
CA GLU A 187 -6.41 -10.60 -9.71
C GLU A 187 -5.01 -10.18 -9.25
N VAL A 188 -4.56 -10.70 -8.11
CA VAL A 188 -3.19 -10.49 -7.62
C VAL A 188 -2.18 -11.14 -8.56
N ALA A 189 -2.37 -12.42 -8.92
CA ALA A 189 -1.48 -13.16 -9.82
C ALA A 189 -1.32 -12.44 -11.18
N GLU A 190 -2.42 -11.94 -11.74
CA GLU A 190 -2.43 -11.14 -12.97
C GLU A 190 -1.72 -9.81 -12.82
N ALA A 191 -1.90 -9.12 -11.68
CA ALA A 191 -1.29 -7.81 -11.44
C ALA A 191 0.24 -7.87 -11.36
N ILE A 192 0.79 -8.93 -10.75
CA ILE A 192 2.24 -9.11 -10.56
C ILE A 192 2.87 -10.05 -11.59
N GLY A 193 2.07 -10.77 -12.38
CA GLY A 193 2.54 -11.73 -13.37
C GLY A 193 3.10 -13.03 -12.78
N VAL A 194 2.67 -13.43 -11.58
CA VAL A 194 3.14 -14.64 -10.88
C VAL A 194 1.98 -15.62 -10.68
N PHE A 195 1.87 -16.58 -11.61
CA PHE A 195 0.84 -17.63 -11.56
C PHE A 195 1.33 -18.93 -10.91
N ASP A 196 2.65 -19.16 -10.89
CA ASP A 196 3.29 -20.29 -10.21
C ASP A 196 4.19 -19.76 -9.07
N ALA A 197 3.59 -19.60 -7.89
CA ALA A 197 4.29 -19.09 -6.70
C ALA A 197 5.49 -19.97 -6.31
N TYR A 198 5.33 -21.30 -6.39
CA TYR A 198 6.41 -22.23 -6.08
C TYR A 198 7.55 -22.14 -7.10
N GLY A 199 7.21 -22.06 -8.40
CA GLY A 199 8.19 -21.85 -9.47
C GLY A 199 8.95 -20.54 -9.31
N TYR A 200 8.24 -19.45 -9.00
CA TYR A 200 8.82 -18.14 -8.72
C TYR A 200 9.87 -18.21 -7.60
N PHE A 201 9.52 -18.76 -6.44
CA PHE A 201 10.46 -18.85 -5.33
C PHE A 201 11.55 -19.90 -5.52
N ARG A 202 11.33 -20.94 -6.33
CA ARG A 202 12.40 -21.86 -6.77
C ARG A 202 13.45 -21.14 -7.62
N ASP A 203 13.02 -20.32 -8.57
CA ASP A 203 13.94 -19.53 -9.40
C ASP A 203 14.64 -18.45 -8.57
N ARG A 204 13.94 -17.90 -7.57
CA ARG A 204 14.52 -17.00 -6.56
C ARG A 204 15.65 -17.64 -5.76
N ARG A 205 15.43 -18.85 -5.24
CA ARG A 205 16.46 -19.62 -4.52
C ARG A 205 17.67 -19.88 -5.42
N ARG A 206 17.44 -20.32 -6.66
CA ARG A 206 18.53 -20.53 -7.65
C ARG A 206 19.35 -19.27 -7.88
N PHE A 207 18.70 -18.12 -8.03
CA PHE A 207 19.40 -16.84 -8.18
C PHE A 207 20.31 -16.55 -6.97
N LEU A 208 19.81 -16.75 -5.74
CA LEU A 208 20.58 -16.51 -4.52
C LEU A 208 21.78 -17.48 -4.42
N GLU A 209 21.56 -18.77 -4.66
CA GLU A 209 22.63 -19.78 -4.68
C GLU A 209 23.72 -19.45 -5.70
N GLN A 210 23.33 -19.08 -6.92
CA GLN A 210 24.26 -18.66 -7.97
C GLN A 210 25.02 -17.39 -7.59
N SER A 211 24.34 -16.42 -6.97
CA SER A 211 24.97 -15.17 -6.52
C SER A 211 25.97 -15.42 -5.38
N ILE A 212 25.70 -16.36 -4.48
CA ILE A 212 26.64 -16.81 -3.44
C ILE A 212 27.85 -17.50 -4.08
N ALA A 213 27.62 -18.40 -5.04
CA ALA A 213 28.69 -19.17 -5.71
C ALA A 213 29.59 -18.29 -6.60
N ALA A 214 29.03 -17.25 -7.23
CA ALA A 214 29.77 -16.28 -8.01
C ALA A 214 30.76 -15.45 -7.16
N GLY A 215 30.51 -15.38 -5.85
CA GLY A 215 31.32 -14.61 -4.92
C GLY A 215 31.09 -13.10 -5.04
N GLY A 216 31.95 -12.32 -4.38
CA GLY A 216 31.81 -10.87 -4.27
C GLY A 216 32.28 -10.38 -2.91
N ASP A 217 31.82 -9.18 -2.54
CA ASP A 217 32.06 -8.63 -1.20
C ASP A 217 31.43 -9.54 -0.12
N PRO A 218 32.16 -9.86 0.98
CA PRO A 218 31.66 -10.74 2.03
C PRO A 218 30.32 -10.32 2.64
N ALA A 219 30.05 -9.03 2.79
CA ALA A 219 28.78 -8.56 3.36
C ALA A 219 27.62 -8.77 2.38
N THR A 220 27.88 -8.63 1.07
CA THR A 220 26.91 -8.95 0.01
C THR A 220 26.59 -10.45 -0.03
N ILE A 221 27.60 -11.30 0.09
CA ILE A 221 27.41 -12.76 0.14
C ILE A 221 26.57 -13.14 1.36
N GLU A 222 26.85 -12.56 2.52
CA GLU A 222 26.11 -12.85 3.76
C GLU A 222 24.65 -12.36 3.68
N THR A 223 24.41 -11.24 2.99
CA THR A 223 23.07 -10.79 2.62
C THR A 223 22.32 -11.85 1.82
N TYR A 224 22.94 -12.44 0.78
CA TYR A 224 22.28 -13.49 0.01
C TYR A 224 22.04 -14.77 0.81
N ARG A 225 22.96 -15.14 1.71
CA ARG A 225 22.77 -16.28 2.61
C ARG A 225 21.63 -16.06 3.59
N SER A 226 21.52 -14.87 4.17
CA SER A 226 20.44 -14.50 5.08
C SER A 226 19.08 -14.61 4.40
N ARG A 227 18.98 -14.11 3.15
CA ARG A 227 17.76 -14.21 2.33
C ARG A 227 17.42 -15.64 1.95
N LEU A 228 18.42 -16.44 1.57
CA LEU A 228 18.22 -17.86 1.28
C LEU A 228 17.72 -18.60 2.52
N PHE A 229 18.32 -18.34 3.68
CA PHE A 229 17.87 -18.88 4.97
C PHE A 229 16.41 -18.51 5.27
N GLN A 230 15.97 -17.27 4.99
CA GLN A 230 14.57 -16.88 5.13
C GLN A 230 13.65 -17.72 4.24
N LEU A 231 14.01 -17.88 2.96
CA LEU A 231 13.23 -18.68 2.00
C LEU A 231 13.19 -20.18 2.33
N GLU A 232 14.23 -20.71 2.97
CA GLU A 232 14.30 -22.12 3.38
C GLU A 232 13.55 -22.37 4.69
N THR A 233 13.70 -21.47 5.65
CA THR A 233 13.10 -21.62 6.99
C THR A 233 11.60 -21.28 6.99
N TRP A 234 11.20 -20.26 6.23
CA TRP A 234 9.83 -19.73 6.20
C TRP A 234 9.13 -19.91 4.86
N GLY A 235 9.68 -20.77 3.98
CA GLY A 235 9.26 -20.90 2.58
C GLY A 235 7.76 -20.95 2.35
N ASP A 236 7.04 -21.85 3.02
CA ASP A 236 5.59 -21.99 2.83
C ASP A 236 4.82 -20.73 3.26
N ARG A 237 5.29 -20.06 4.32
CA ARG A 237 4.69 -18.79 4.78
C ARG A 237 4.97 -17.66 3.80
N ILE A 238 6.13 -17.61 3.15
CA ILE A 238 6.44 -16.59 2.13
C ILE A 238 5.65 -16.89 0.83
N ILE A 239 5.67 -18.15 0.38
CA ILE A 239 5.01 -18.61 -0.85
C ILE A 239 3.50 -18.37 -0.77
N SER A 240 2.84 -18.72 0.34
CA SER A 240 1.39 -18.53 0.50
C SER A 240 0.94 -17.06 0.50
N LYS A 241 1.86 -16.11 0.70
CA LYS A 241 1.53 -14.68 0.78
C LYS A 241 1.64 -13.95 -0.56
N ILE A 242 2.36 -14.49 -1.54
CA ILE A 242 2.56 -13.81 -2.81
C ILE A 242 1.24 -13.52 -3.53
N ASN A 243 0.28 -14.46 -3.49
CA ASN A 243 -1.04 -14.29 -4.10
C ASN A 243 -2.14 -13.97 -3.08
N THR A 244 -1.75 -13.60 -1.85
CA THR A 244 -2.72 -13.15 -0.85
C THR A 244 -3.21 -11.74 -1.17
N ARG A 245 -4.54 -11.57 -1.18
CA ARG A 245 -5.20 -10.26 -1.30
C ARG A 245 -5.82 -9.85 0.03
N CYS A 246 -5.59 -8.60 0.42
CA CYS A 246 -6.22 -7.96 1.57
C CYS A 246 -6.91 -6.66 1.14
N ASP A 247 -8.21 -6.54 1.39
CA ASP A 247 -9.06 -5.44 0.94
C ASP A 247 -9.37 -4.45 2.06
N TRP A 248 -9.47 -3.17 1.71
CA TRP A 248 -9.97 -2.07 2.54
C TRP A 248 -11.05 -1.32 1.79
N VAL A 249 -12.20 -1.11 2.43
CA VAL A 249 -13.34 -0.39 1.84
C VAL A 249 -14.01 0.44 2.93
N PHE A 250 -13.98 1.77 2.80
CA PHE A 250 -14.61 2.67 3.76
C PHE A 250 -14.87 4.05 3.17
N ASP A 251 -15.77 4.79 3.80
CA ASP A 251 -15.94 6.22 3.55
C ASP A 251 -15.01 7.03 4.45
N ILE A 252 -14.35 8.02 3.87
CA ILE A 252 -13.43 8.93 4.53
C ILE A 252 -14.23 9.93 5.37
N ASN A 253 -13.88 10.04 6.65
CA ASN A 253 -14.62 10.86 7.62
C ASN A 253 -13.86 12.11 8.13
N GLY A 254 -12.66 12.38 7.62
CA GLY A 254 -11.85 13.54 7.99
C GLY A 254 -11.74 14.58 6.86
N PRO A 255 -10.78 15.52 6.96
CA PRO A 255 -10.60 16.58 5.97
C PRO A 255 -10.31 16.08 4.55
N GLN A 256 -10.91 16.76 3.58
CA GLN A 256 -10.77 16.49 2.16
C GLN A 256 -10.47 17.80 1.43
N GLU A 257 -9.41 17.81 0.65
CA GLU A 257 -8.87 19.03 0.05
C GLU A 257 -8.50 18.80 -1.41
N VAL A 258 -8.74 19.80 -2.24
CA VAL A 258 -8.34 19.83 -3.64
C VAL A 258 -7.67 21.16 -3.94
N ALA A 259 -6.37 21.12 -4.21
CA ALA A 259 -5.62 22.25 -4.75
C ALA A 259 -5.50 22.07 -6.27
N GLN A 260 -6.48 22.58 -7.00
CA GLN A 260 -6.55 22.46 -8.46
C GLN A 260 -5.66 23.51 -9.15
N ARG A 261 -4.86 23.06 -10.11
CA ARG A 261 -3.95 23.89 -10.93
C ARG A 261 -4.34 23.90 -12.40
N GLN A 262 -5.02 22.85 -12.88
CA GLN A 262 -5.56 22.75 -14.24
C GLN A 262 -7.03 22.35 -14.21
N PRO A 263 -7.83 22.67 -15.24
CA PRO A 263 -9.21 22.20 -15.36
C PRO A 263 -9.31 20.68 -15.28
N LEU A 264 -10.25 20.17 -14.48
CA LEU A 264 -10.59 18.75 -14.39
C LEU A 264 -11.95 18.44 -15.07
N GLY A 265 -12.48 19.37 -15.86
CA GLY A 265 -13.81 19.23 -16.48
C GLY A 265 -15.00 19.31 -15.53
N GLY A 266 -14.80 19.82 -14.32
CA GLY A 266 -15.83 20.01 -13.30
C GLY A 266 -15.23 20.33 -11.94
N GLN A 267 -16.08 20.31 -10.91
CA GLN A 267 -15.71 20.57 -9.52
C GLN A 267 -15.81 19.30 -8.67
N LEU A 268 -14.74 19.01 -7.94
CA LEU A 268 -14.72 17.98 -6.90
C LEU A 268 -15.37 18.53 -5.63
N VAL A 269 -16.32 17.78 -5.07
CA VAL A 269 -17.05 18.16 -3.86
C VAL A 269 -16.31 17.66 -2.64
N THR A 270 -15.85 18.58 -1.78
CA THR A 270 -15.02 18.26 -0.60
C THR A 270 -15.79 18.21 0.72
N ASN A 271 -17.07 18.61 0.73
CA ASN A 271 -17.92 18.63 1.93
C ASN A 271 -18.85 17.42 2.08
N GLN A 272 -18.61 16.35 1.30
CA GLN A 272 -19.31 15.07 1.39
C GLN A 272 -18.26 13.95 1.50
N PRO A 273 -18.53 12.86 2.24
CA PRO A 273 -17.58 11.75 2.36
C PRO A 273 -17.15 11.20 1.01
N TRP A 274 -15.85 10.99 0.83
CA TRP A 274 -15.29 10.27 -0.31
C TRP A 274 -15.22 8.79 0.01
N HIS A 275 -15.57 7.95 -0.95
CA HIS A 275 -15.48 6.52 -0.80
C HIS A 275 -14.13 6.02 -1.32
N VAL A 276 -13.42 5.21 -0.52
CA VAL A 276 -12.16 4.59 -0.94
C VAL A 276 -12.26 3.08 -0.86
N SER A 277 -11.76 2.41 -1.90
CA SER A 277 -11.67 0.96 -1.98
C SER A 277 -10.32 0.58 -2.58
N PHE A 278 -9.53 -0.23 -1.88
CA PHE A 278 -8.24 -0.69 -2.39
C PHE A 278 -7.87 -2.03 -1.79
N TRP A 279 -6.94 -2.72 -2.44
CA TRP A 279 -6.31 -3.91 -1.91
C TRP A 279 -4.79 -3.80 -1.97
N PHE A 280 -4.16 -4.51 -1.05
CA PHE A 280 -2.74 -4.83 -1.08
C PHE A 280 -2.58 -6.34 -1.26
N GLY A 281 -1.67 -6.72 -2.15
CA GLY A 281 -1.36 -8.12 -2.48
C GLY A 281 0.03 -8.24 -3.06
N GLY A 282 0.37 -9.38 -3.66
CA GLY A 282 1.66 -9.51 -4.33
C GLY A 282 2.84 -9.54 -3.37
N TRP A 283 2.64 -10.02 -2.14
CA TRP A 283 3.60 -9.86 -1.04
C TRP A 283 4.85 -10.72 -1.26
N ASP A 284 5.91 -10.10 -1.74
CA ASP A 284 7.23 -10.73 -1.83
C ASP A 284 8.03 -10.43 -0.56
N GLY A 285 8.03 -11.40 0.36
CA GLY A 285 8.78 -11.30 1.62
C GLY A 285 10.31 -11.27 1.45
N ASP A 286 10.84 -11.69 0.30
CA ASP A 286 12.26 -11.59 0.01
C ASP A 286 12.63 -10.25 -0.61
N LEU A 287 11.89 -9.76 -1.60
CA LEU A 287 12.14 -8.46 -2.24
C LEU A 287 11.56 -7.27 -1.45
N LEU A 288 10.76 -7.54 -0.42
CA LEU A 288 10.11 -6.55 0.46
C LEU A 288 9.16 -5.61 -0.30
N ILE A 289 8.50 -6.15 -1.31
CA ILE A 289 7.55 -5.42 -2.15
C ILE A 289 6.16 -6.05 -2.09
N GLY A 290 5.18 -5.24 -2.45
CA GLY A 290 3.85 -5.71 -2.80
C GLY A 290 3.26 -4.88 -3.91
N TYR A 291 2.05 -5.23 -4.32
CA TYR A 291 1.24 -4.49 -5.27
C TYR A 291 0.00 -3.89 -4.61
N MET A 292 -0.29 -2.64 -4.95
CA MET A 292 -1.50 -1.95 -4.54
C MET A 292 -2.37 -1.70 -5.77
N ARG A 293 -3.68 -1.89 -5.64
CA ARG A 293 -4.66 -1.38 -6.60
C ARG A 293 -5.87 -0.86 -5.85
N GLY A 294 -6.42 0.26 -6.33
CA GLY A 294 -7.59 0.83 -5.70
C GLY A 294 -8.23 1.94 -6.47
N ARG A 295 -9.18 2.57 -5.80
CA ARG A 295 -10.03 3.62 -6.33
C ARG A 295 -10.44 4.58 -5.23
N LEU A 296 -10.38 5.86 -5.56
CA LEU A 296 -11.01 6.93 -4.81
C LEU A 296 -12.21 7.45 -5.61
N ARG A 297 -13.40 7.45 -5.00
CA ARG A 297 -14.62 8.00 -5.60
C ARG A 297 -14.97 9.31 -4.91
N ILE A 298 -15.00 10.37 -5.70
CA ILE A 298 -15.24 11.73 -5.23
C ILE A 298 -16.55 12.23 -5.84
N PRO A 299 -17.53 12.73 -5.07
CA PRO A 299 -18.71 13.37 -5.64
C PRO A 299 -18.30 14.56 -6.52
N PHE A 300 -18.90 14.67 -7.70
CA PHE A 300 -18.40 15.50 -8.79
C PHE A 300 -19.54 16.28 -9.46
N VAL A 301 -19.27 17.55 -9.80
CA VAL A 301 -20.18 18.41 -10.56
C VAL A 301 -19.51 18.71 -11.90
N PRO A 302 -19.88 18.03 -13.00
CA PRO A 302 -19.31 18.30 -14.31
C PRO A 302 -19.53 19.74 -14.74
N SER A 303 -18.54 20.34 -15.40
CA SER A 303 -18.74 21.60 -16.14
C SER A 303 -19.70 21.35 -17.30
N ALA A 304 -20.59 22.32 -17.55
CA ALA A 304 -21.51 22.31 -18.69
C ALA A 304 -20.78 22.36 -20.03
#